data_AF-A0A7S3XAX6-F1
#
_entry.id   AF-A0A7S3XAX6-F1
#
_cell.length_a   1.000
_cell.length_b   1.000
_cell.length_c   1.000
_cell.angle_alpha   90.00
_cell.angle_beta   90.00
_cell.angle_gamma   90.00
#
_symmetry.space_group_name_H-M   'P 1'
#
loop_
_entity.id
_entity.type
_entity.pdbx_description
1 polymer ?
#
loop_
_entity_poly.entity_id
_entity_poly.type
_entity_poly.pdbx_seq_one_letter_code
_entity_poly.pdbx_strand_id
1 'polypeptide(L)'
;PAWESPWGLGRPGWHIECSAMMSDVFGSQVDINAGGIDLKFPHHENQMAQVEAHYDCCKAVNYFLHSGHLSIDGLKMSKSLKNFITIREALESYTPRQLRFLFLLQKYYTPMEYSQNTMTAA
;
A
#
# COMPACT_ATOMS: atom_id res chain seq x y z
N PRO A 1 20.34 10.76 5.18
CA PRO A 1 19.86 12.13 5.51
C PRO A 1 19.38 12.17 6.97
N ALA A 2 19.41 13.33 7.62
CA ALA A 2 18.95 13.54 8.99
C ALA A 2 18.45 14.98 9.20
N TRP A 3 17.53 15.18 10.15
CA TRP A 3 16.94 16.46 10.52
C TRP A 3 17.04 16.69 12.03
N GLU A 4 17.13 17.96 12.45
CA GLU A 4 17.09 18.34 13.86
C GLU A 4 15.73 18.03 14.49
N SER A 5 15.76 17.58 15.74
CA SER A 5 14.58 17.33 16.56
C SER A 5 14.92 17.55 18.04
N PRO A 6 13.92 17.64 18.94
CA PRO A 6 14.15 17.71 20.39
C PRO A 6 14.97 16.55 20.97
N TRP A 7 15.13 15.45 20.23
CA TRP A 7 15.88 14.25 20.64
C TRP A 7 17.19 14.07 19.85
N GLY A 8 17.64 15.11 19.15
CA GLY A 8 18.85 15.10 18.32
C GLY A 8 18.58 14.86 16.83
N LEU A 9 19.65 14.68 16.06
CA LEU A 9 19.58 14.46 14.62
C LEU A 9 19.02 13.05 14.31
N GLY A 10 17.95 13.00 13.52
CA GLY A 10 17.28 11.74 13.21
C GLY A 10 16.43 11.78 11.95
N ARG A 11 15.55 10.80 11.81
CA ARG A 11 14.55 10.71 10.74
C ARG A 11 13.27 10.09 11.29
N PRO A 12 12.11 10.37 10.69
CA PRO A 12 10.87 9.74 11.11
C PRO A 12 10.92 8.21 10.93
N GLY A 13 10.17 7.51 11.77
CA GLY A 13 9.87 6.09 11.55
C GLY A 13 8.80 5.93 10.48
N TRP A 14 8.79 4.80 9.78
CA TRP A 14 7.90 4.57 8.64
C TRP A 14 6.40 4.85 8.96
N HIS A 15 5.92 4.44 10.13
CA HIS A 15 4.50 4.59 10.49
C HIS A 15 4.10 6.04 10.82
N ILE A 16 4.97 6.80 11.50
CA ILE A 16 4.62 8.15 11.97
C ILE A 16 4.48 9.15 10.81
N GLU A 17 5.15 8.88 9.70
CA GLU A 17 5.04 9.71 8.49
C GLU A 17 3.58 9.77 8.00
N CYS A 18 2.92 8.62 7.82
CA CYS A 18 1.54 8.56 7.36
C CYS A 18 0.55 9.11 8.39
N SER A 19 0.78 8.88 9.68
CA SER A 19 -0.04 9.46 10.76
C SER A 19 0.02 10.98 10.75
N ALA A 20 1.23 11.56 10.70
CA ALA A 20 1.43 13.00 10.71
C ALA A 20 0.84 13.67 9.46
N MET A 21 1.13 13.15 8.26
CA MET A 21 0.63 13.72 7.01
C MET A 21 -0.90 13.62 6.89
N MET A 22 -1.50 12.48 7.28
CA MET A 22 -2.95 12.33 7.27
C MET A 22 -3.61 13.32 8.23
N SER A 23 -3.03 13.49 9.42
CA SER A 23 -3.56 14.37 10.45
C SER A 23 -3.44 15.86 10.10
N ASP A 24 -2.35 16.25 9.43
CA ASP A 24 -2.13 17.61 8.94
C ASP A 24 -3.18 18.02 7.88
N VAL A 25 -3.59 17.07 7.04
CA VAL A 25 -4.54 17.33 5.94
C VAL A 25 -6.00 17.16 6.37
N PHE A 26 -6.32 16.11 7.13
CA PHE A 26 -7.70 15.71 7.43
C PHE A 26 -8.09 15.89 8.90
N GLY A 27 -7.15 16.24 9.78
CA GLY A 27 -7.38 16.29 11.22
C GLY A 27 -7.45 14.90 11.84
N SER A 28 -8.33 14.74 12.84
CA SER A 28 -8.37 13.53 13.67
C SER A 28 -9.03 12.31 13.03
N GLN A 29 -9.68 12.46 11.87
CA GLN A 29 -10.41 11.39 11.21
C GLN A 29 -10.40 11.52 9.69
N VAL A 30 -10.31 10.39 8.99
CA VAL A 30 -10.55 10.28 7.55
C VAL A 30 -11.59 9.22 7.24
N ASP A 31 -12.36 9.42 6.15
CA ASP A 31 -13.39 8.45 5.77
C ASP A 31 -12.81 7.15 5.25
N ILE A 32 -11.82 7.23 4.36
CA ILE A 32 -11.25 6.06 3.69
C ILE A 32 -9.73 6.13 3.78
N ASN A 33 -9.13 5.04 4.28
CA ASN A 33 -7.69 4.82 4.21
C ASN A 33 -7.42 3.50 3.47
N ALA A 34 -6.51 3.53 2.50
CA ALA A 34 -6.33 2.44 1.55
C ALA A 34 -4.85 2.04 1.41
N GLY A 35 -4.61 0.78 1.07
CA GLY A 35 -3.27 0.26 0.87
C GLY A 35 -3.24 -1.18 0.39
N GLY A 36 -2.05 -1.73 0.17
CA GLY A 36 -1.89 -3.18 0.00
C GLY A 36 -2.28 -3.93 1.28
N ILE A 37 -2.76 -5.17 1.15
CA ILE A 37 -3.13 -6.00 2.32
C ILE A 37 -1.95 -6.21 3.29
N ASP A 38 -0.71 -6.16 2.82
CA ASP A 38 0.50 -6.15 3.65
C ASP A 38 0.65 -4.91 4.52
N LEU A 39 0.02 -3.79 4.18
CA LEU A 39 0.03 -2.60 5.01
C LEU A 39 -0.98 -2.67 6.15
N LYS A 40 -1.95 -3.59 6.12
CA LYS A 40 -2.92 -3.76 7.21
C LYS A 40 -2.21 -3.94 8.55
N PHE A 41 -1.18 -4.80 8.59
CA PHE A 41 -0.35 -4.99 9.76
C PHE A 41 1.13 -5.11 9.39
N PRO A 42 2.05 -4.41 10.08
CA PRO A 42 1.80 -3.54 11.24
C PRO A 42 1.46 -2.08 10.87
N HIS A 43 1.47 -1.72 9.58
CA HIS A 43 1.54 -0.31 9.19
C HIS A 43 0.26 0.49 9.54
N HIS A 44 -0.92 0.09 9.06
CA HIS A 44 -2.18 0.78 9.39
C HIS A 44 -2.56 0.62 10.85
N GLU A 45 -2.27 -0.53 11.48
CA GLU A 45 -2.51 -0.74 12.91
C GLU A 45 -1.74 0.28 13.76
N ASN A 46 -0.45 0.48 13.48
CA ASN A 46 0.37 1.47 14.18
C ASN A 46 -0.05 2.91 13.84
N GLN A 47 -0.52 3.16 12.62
CA GLN A 47 -1.06 4.46 12.24
C GLN A 47 -2.29 4.81 13.08
N MET A 48 -3.24 3.88 13.21
CA MET A 48 -4.42 4.05 14.06
C MET A 48 -4.02 4.34 15.50
N ALA A 49 -3.14 3.52 16.08
CA ALA A 49 -2.66 3.71 17.45
C ALA A 49 -2.03 5.09 17.68
N GLN A 50 -1.27 5.61 16.72
CA GLN A 50 -0.62 6.92 16.83
C GLN A 50 -1.63 8.07 16.74
N VAL A 51 -2.56 8.03 15.78
CA VAL A 51 -3.53 9.10 15.55
C VAL A 51 -4.56 9.15 16.67
N GLU A 52 -5.09 7.98 17.07
CA GLU A 52 -6.07 7.86 18.15
C GLU A 52 -5.49 8.32 19.49
N ALA A 53 -4.25 7.95 19.80
CA ALA A 53 -3.58 8.41 21.02
C ALA A 53 -3.27 9.92 20.99
N HIS A 54 -2.95 10.49 19.82
CA HIS A 54 -2.65 11.92 19.71
C HIS A 54 -3.89 12.80 19.90
N TYR A 55 -5.02 12.39 19.32
CA TYR A 55 -6.27 13.15 19.34
C TYR A 55 -7.25 12.75 20.46
N ASP A 56 -6.88 11.77 21.29
CA ASP A 56 -7.76 11.18 22.31
C ASP A 56 -9.13 10.77 21.73
N CYS A 57 -9.09 10.06 20.59
CA CYS A 57 -10.26 9.59 19.88
C CYS A 57 -10.22 8.07 19.67
N CYS A 58 -11.37 7.46 19.41
CA CYS A 58 -11.49 6.00 19.24
C CYS A 58 -11.75 5.56 17.79
N LYS A 59 -11.64 6.49 16.83
CA LYS A 59 -11.95 6.21 15.43
C LYS A 59 -11.26 7.17 14.47
N ALA A 60 -9.98 6.93 14.17
CA ALA A 60 -9.24 7.75 13.19
C ALA A 60 -9.61 7.45 11.71
N VAL A 61 -10.20 6.29 11.41
CA VAL A 61 -10.59 5.90 10.04
C VAL A 61 -11.97 5.24 10.06
N ASN A 62 -12.86 5.63 9.14
CA ASN A 62 -14.18 5.01 9.02
C ASN A 62 -14.15 3.67 8.26
N TYR A 63 -13.43 3.62 7.14
CA TYR A 63 -13.35 2.45 6.27
C TYR A 63 -11.93 2.20 5.77
N PHE A 64 -11.48 0.95 5.87
CA PHE A 64 -10.24 0.50 5.27
C PHE A 64 -10.47 -0.24 3.97
N LEU A 65 -9.69 0.08 2.94
CA LEU A 65 -9.66 -0.65 1.67
C LEU A 65 -8.28 -1.26 1.44
N HIS A 66 -8.22 -2.59 1.46
CA HIS A 66 -6.97 -3.32 1.23
C HIS A 66 -7.00 -4.08 -0.09
N SER A 67 -6.05 -3.79 -0.98
CA SER A 67 -5.89 -4.54 -2.24
C SER A 67 -5.17 -5.87 -1.98
N GLY A 68 -5.62 -6.92 -2.68
CA GLY A 68 -5.01 -8.25 -2.63
C GLY A 68 -3.56 -8.25 -3.12
N HIS A 69 -2.84 -9.32 -2.82
CA HIS A 69 -1.49 -9.50 -3.34
C HIS A 69 -1.47 -9.80 -4.84
N LEU A 70 -0.38 -9.40 -5.49
CA LEU A 70 -0.05 -9.82 -6.83
C LEU A 70 1.05 -10.88 -6.77
N SER A 71 0.81 -11.99 -7.43
CA SER A 71 1.68 -13.17 -7.50
C SER A 71 2.21 -13.36 -8.92
N ILE A 72 3.35 -14.03 -9.05
CA ILE A 72 3.92 -14.50 -10.32
C ILE A 72 4.41 -15.93 -10.14
N ASP A 73 4.05 -16.80 -11.08
CA ASP A 73 4.33 -18.24 -11.05
C ASP A 73 3.89 -18.89 -9.72
N GLY A 74 2.76 -18.46 -9.18
CA GLY A 74 2.21 -18.94 -7.90
C GLY A 74 2.98 -18.49 -6.66
N LEU A 75 4.01 -17.64 -6.80
CA LEU A 75 4.77 -17.06 -5.70
C LEU A 75 4.40 -15.59 -5.51
N LYS A 76 4.35 -15.14 -4.25
CA LYS A 76 4.22 -13.70 -3.97
C LYS A 76 5.37 -12.94 -4.61
N MET A 77 5.07 -11.88 -5.36
CA MET A 77 6.12 -11.00 -5.88
C MET A 77 6.82 -10.27 -4.74
N SER A 78 8.14 -10.38 -4.68
CA SER A 78 8.93 -9.64 -3.69
C SER A 78 10.34 -9.36 -4.19
N LYS A 79 10.90 -8.24 -3.74
CA LYS A 79 12.29 -7.87 -4.06
C LYS A 79 13.29 -8.88 -3.50
N SER A 80 13.01 -9.50 -2.35
CA SER A 80 13.89 -10.48 -1.71
C SER A 80 14.00 -11.77 -2.51
N LEU A 81 12.89 -12.26 -3.08
CA LEU A 81 12.88 -13.43 -3.95
C LEU A 81 13.35 -13.12 -5.38
N LYS A 82 13.57 -11.83 -5.71
CA LYS A 82 13.92 -11.35 -7.06
C LYS A 82 12.93 -11.82 -8.14
N ASN A 83 11.70 -12.14 -7.76
CA ASN A 83 10.63 -12.62 -8.61
C ASN A 83 9.62 -11.49 -8.86
N PHE A 84 10.09 -10.33 -9.28
CA PHE A 84 9.21 -9.20 -9.57
C PHE A 84 9.47 -8.69 -10.98
N ILE A 85 8.41 -8.19 -11.60
CA ILE A 85 8.48 -7.48 -12.87
C ILE A 85 8.16 -6.03 -12.59
N THR A 86 9.02 -5.13 -13.03
CA THR A 86 8.74 -3.70 -12.96
C THR A 86 7.66 -3.32 -13.95
N ILE A 87 6.93 -2.25 -13.68
CA ILE A 87 5.95 -1.71 -14.65
C ILE A 87 6.63 -1.37 -15.99
N ARG A 88 7.90 -0.94 -15.98
CA ARG A 88 8.65 -0.65 -17.21
C ARG A 88 8.85 -1.90 -18.06
N GLU A 89 9.32 -2.99 -17.46
CA GLU A 89 9.51 -4.28 -18.14
C GLU A 89 8.17 -4.85 -18.64
N ALA A 90 7.10 -4.76 -17.84
CA ALA A 90 5.77 -5.20 -18.27
C ALA A 90 5.27 -4.42 -19.50
N LEU A 91 5.61 -3.13 -19.59
CA LEU A 91 5.23 -2.25 -20.70
C LEU A 91 6.05 -2.46 -21.98
N GLU A 92 7.15 -3.20 -21.92
CA GLU A 92 7.88 -3.65 -23.12
C GLU A 92 7.11 -4.76 -23.85
N SER A 93 6.28 -5.53 -23.13
CA SER A 93 5.51 -6.65 -23.67
C SER A 93 4.03 -6.33 -23.89
N TYR A 94 3.44 -5.42 -23.11
CA TYR A 94 2.00 -5.12 -23.13
C TYR A 94 1.70 -3.63 -23.08
N THR A 95 0.55 -3.24 -23.62
CA THR A 95 0.12 -1.84 -23.55
C THR A 95 -0.34 -1.46 -22.14
N PRO A 96 -0.25 -0.17 -21.75
CA PRO A 96 -0.84 0.32 -20.50
C PRO A 96 -2.33 0.02 -20.37
N ARG A 97 -3.04 -0.14 -21.49
CA ARG A 97 -4.48 -0.47 -21.50
C ARG A 97 -4.70 -1.92 -21.12
N GLN A 98 -3.96 -2.86 -21.69
CA GLN A 98 -4.04 -4.28 -21.34
C GLN A 98 -3.71 -4.51 -19.87
N LEU A 99 -2.63 -3.89 -19.37
CA LEU A 99 -2.29 -3.97 -17.94
C LEU A 99 -3.42 -3.43 -17.05
N ARG A 100 -4.09 -2.35 -17.44
CA ARG A 100 -5.27 -1.87 -16.70
C ARG A 100 -6.43 -2.85 -16.72
N PHE A 101 -6.72 -3.46 -17.88
CA PHE A 101 -7.78 -4.47 -17.98
C PHE A 101 -7.49 -5.69 -17.13
N LEU A 102 -6.23 -6.15 -17.06
CA LEU A 102 -5.82 -7.22 -16.14
C LEU A 102 -6.31 -6.94 -14.71
N PHE A 103 -6.03 -5.73 -14.19
CA PHE A 103 -6.40 -5.36 -12.83
C PHE A 103 -7.91 -5.15 -12.66
N LEU A 104 -8.59 -4.57 -13.65
CA LEU A 104 -10.02 -4.24 -13.59
C LEU A 104 -10.94 -5.46 -13.72
N LEU A 105 -10.48 -6.54 -14.35
CA LEU A 105 -11.26 -7.77 -14.53
C LEU A 105 -11.33 -8.63 -13.27
N GLN A 106 -10.56 -8.30 -12.22
CA GLN A 106 -10.60 -9.02 -10.95
C GLN A 106 -11.08 -8.13 -9.82
N LYS A 107 -11.59 -8.76 -8.75
CA LYS A 107 -11.99 -8.04 -7.55
C LYS A 107 -10.73 -7.51 -6.86
N TYR A 108 -10.71 -6.24 -6.51
CA TYR A 108 -9.51 -5.59 -5.95
C TYR A 108 -8.96 -6.25 -4.67
N TYR A 109 -9.83 -6.89 -3.89
CA TYR A 109 -9.48 -7.49 -2.59
C TYR A 109 -9.01 -8.95 -2.68
N THR A 110 -9.10 -9.58 -3.85
CA THR A 110 -8.63 -10.96 -4.05
C THR A 110 -7.18 -10.99 -4.51
N PRO A 111 -6.39 -12.00 -4.13
CA PRO A 111 -5.09 -12.23 -4.75
C PRO A 111 -5.22 -12.38 -6.26
N MET A 112 -4.25 -11.83 -7.00
CA MET A 112 -4.18 -11.86 -8.46
C MET A 112 -2.90 -12.55 -8.91
N GLU A 113 -2.98 -13.27 -10.02
CA GLU A 113 -1.84 -13.89 -10.68
C GLU A 113 -1.46 -13.10 -11.94
N TYR A 114 -0.22 -12.62 -12.00
CA TYR A 114 0.37 -12.11 -13.23
C TYR A 114 1.01 -13.27 -14.00
N SER A 115 0.52 -13.51 -15.22
CA SER A 115 1.03 -14.54 -16.12
C SER A 115 0.75 -14.15 -17.57
N GLN A 116 1.41 -14.80 -18.52
CA GLN A 116 1.10 -14.60 -19.95
C GLN A 116 -0.34 -14.99 -20.28
N ASN A 117 -0.90 -15.99 -19.59
CA ASN A 117 -2.29 -16.41 -19.76
C ASN A 117 -3.27 -15.33 -19.29
N THR A 118 -3.03 -14.75 -18.10
CA THR A 118 -3.89 -13.69 -17.57
C THR A 118 -3.78 -12.39 -18.38
N MET A 119 -2.62 -12.13 -18.98
CA MET A 119 -2.42 -11.03 -19.92
C MET A 119 -3.03 -11.25 -21.31
N THR A 120 -3.12 -12.51 -21.78
CA THR A 120 -3.77 -12.84 -23.06
C THR A 120 -5.29 -12.72 -22.95
N ALA A 121 -5.84 -13.00 -21.76
CA ALA A 121 -7.27 -12.87 -21.48
C ALA A 121 -7.71 -11.41 -21.20
N ALA A 122 -6.76 -10.51 -20.95
CA ALA A 122 -6.98 -9.10 -20.59
C ALA A 122 -6.88 -8.15 -21.79
#